data_AF-A0A960SZ44-F1
#
_entry.id   AF-A0A960SZ44-F1
#
_cell.length_a   1.000
_cell.length_b   1.000
_cell.length_c   1.000
_cell.angle_alpha   90.00
_cell.angle_beta   90.00
_cell.angle_gamma   90.00
#
_symmetry.space_group_name_H-M   'P 1'
#
loop_
_entity.id
_entity.type
_entity.pdbx_description
1 polymer ?
#
loop_
_entity_poly.entity_id
_entity_poly.type
_entity_poly.pdbx_seq_one_letter_code
_entity_poly.pdbx_strand_id
1 'polypeptide(L)'
;MEYRKPYILPKGRAAVLLAAACLFSPLAHAQPRGSDLAERETTRRMAEEQEAQELLLRGDESYQAGRYSDAVEAYAGARDLLPDAPATAELRDAATDRYAQASVEYARELSRKGDIEGAKAAVDKVLAESVAPRHPGALNFRAQLDDPIRTNPALDAEHAADIDQVRRLLYQADGAYDLAKFDEAKSRFEDVLRIDPHNAAARRGMERVAAAKSGYQRAAYDETRATML
;
A
#
# COMPACT_ATOMS: atom_id res chain seq x y z
N MET A 1 21.31 11.20 -60.88
CA MET A 1 22.22 11.71 -59.83
C MET A 1 22.60 13.13 -60.21
N GLU A 2 21.79 14.10 -59.78
CA GLU A 2 22.06 15.51 -59.97
C GLU A 2 22.32 16.13 -58.60
N TYR A 3 23.58 16.47 -58.38
CA TYR A 3 24.06 17.21 -57.22
C TYR A 3 24.02 18.71 -57.56
N ARG A 4 23.15 19.48 -56.88
CA ARG A 4 23.31 20.93 -56.75
C ARG A 4 22.80 21.39 -55.38
N LYS A 5 23.75 21.65 -54.47
CA LYS A 5 23.55 22.52 -53.31
C LYS A 5 23.56 23.99 -53.77
N PRO A 6 22.73 24.85 -53.17
CA PRO A 6 23.14 26.22 -52.89
C PRO A 6 22.95 26.55 -51.40
N TYR A 7 23.98 26.95 -50.67
CA TYR A 7 24.75 28.21 -50.65
C TYR A 7 24.31 29.08 -49.45
N ILE A 8 25.25 29.17 -48.51
CA ILE A 8 25.23 29.88 -47.24
C ILE A 8 25.48 31.38 -47.51
N LEU A 9 24.67 32.24 -46.90
CA LEU A 9 24.90 33.69 -46.80
C LEU A 9 26.13 34.01 -45.95
N PRO A 10 26.88 35.08 -46.29
CA PRO A 10 27.21 35.99 -45.20
C PRO A 10 27.17 37.48 -45.57
N LYS A 11 26.42 38.20 -44.71
CA LYS A 11 26.80 39.40 -43.95
C LYS A 11 27.69 40.46 -44.63
N GLY A 12 27.10 41.63 -44.88
CA GLY A 12 27.80 42.90 -45.07
C GLY A 12 26.98 44.05 -44.48
N ARG A 13 27.57 44.73 -43.49
CA ARG A 13 26.98 45.80 -42.67
C ARG A 13 26.95 47.13 -43.42
N ALA A 14 25.92 47.94 -43.21
CA ALA A 14 26.04 49.40 -43.26
C ALA A 14 24.98 50.04 -42.35
N ALA A 15 25.46 50.70 -41.31
CA ALA A 15 24.69 51.54 -40.42
C ALA A 15 24.48 52.91 -41.05
N VAL A 16 23.26 53.47 -40.95
CA VAL A 16 23.05 54.92 -40.94
C VAL A 16 21.98 55.21 -39.89
N LEU A 17 22.40 55.97 -38.88
CA LEU A 17 21.58 56.64 -37.89
C LEU A 17 20.75 57.74 -38.56
N LEU A 18 19.44 57.74 -38.35
CA LEU A 18 18.64 58.97 -38.40
C LEU A 18 17.71 58.99 -37.19
N ALA A 19 17.96 59.95 -36.30
CA ALA A 19 17.10 60.26 -35.17
C ALA A 19 15.82 60.93 -35.67
N ALA A 20 14.67 60.36 -35.34
CA ALA A 20 13.37 61.03 -35.41
C ALA A 20 12.71 60.93 -34.04
N ALA A 21 12.72 62.06 -33.33
CA ALA A 21 11.99 62.22 -32.08
C ALA A 21 10.48 62.28 -32.38
N CYS A 22 9.80 61.14 -32.23
CA CYS A 22 8.35 61.11 -32.11
C CYS A 22 7.99 61.11 -30.62
N LEU A 23 7.48 62.25 -30.16
CA LEU A 23 6.70 62.37 -28.93
C LEU A 23 5.44 61.50 -29.09
N PHE A 24 5.53 60.22 -28.72
CA PHE A 24 4.37 59.38 -28.50
C PHE A 24 3.97 59.49 -27.03
N SER A 25 2.79 60.07 -26.83
CA SER A 25 2.05 60.08 -25.57
C SER A 25 2.05 58.68 -24.93
N PRO A 26 2.10 58.57 -23.59
CA PRO A 26 1.80 57.30 -22.96
C PRO A 26 0.31 57.03 -23.14
N LEU A 27 -0.05 56.33 -24.22
CA LEU A 27 -1.25 55.49 -24.18
C LEU A 27 -0.96 54.45 -23.11
N ALA A 28 -1.54 54.67 -21.93
CA ALA A 28 -1.70 53.65 -20.91
C ALA A 28 -2.34 52.44 -21.61
N HIS A 29 -1.50 51.47 -21.95
CA HIS A 29 -1.95 50.14 -22.31
C HIS A 29 -2.63 49.59 -21.06
N ALA A 30 -3.95 49.68 -21.02
CA ALA A 30 -4.73 48.80 -20.17
C ALA A 30 -4.41 47.38 -20.67
N GLN A 31 -3.50 46.69 -19.98
CA GLN A 31 -3.27 45.28 -20.21
C GLN A 31 -4.63 44.59 -20.14
N PRO A 32 -4.98 43.75 -21.12
CA PRO A 32 -6.24 43.03 -21.08
C PRO A 32 -6.17 42.09 -19.87
N ARG A 33 -6.98 42.34 -18.84
CA ARG A 33 -7.08 41.48 -17.63
C ARG A 33 -7.28 39.98 -17.95
N GLY A 34 -7.70 39.65 -19.17
CA GLY A 34 -7.84 38.27 -19.65
C GLY A 34 -6.52 37.56 -20.02
N SER A 35 -5.45 38.27 -20.39
CA SER A 35 -4.16 37.62 -20.74
C SER A 35 -3.44 37.13 -19.48
N ASP A 36 -3.45 37.92 -18.41
CA ASP A 36 -2.85 37.56 -17.11
C ASP A 36 -3.56 36.36 -16.45
N LEU A 37 -4.89 36.27 -16.57
CA LEU A 37 -5.64 35.10 -16.07
C LEU A 37 -5.37 33.83 -16.89
N ALA A 38 -5.29 33.95 -18.22
CA ALA A 38 -4.99 32.82 -19.09
C ALA A 38 -3.55 32.32 -18.87
N GLU A 39 -2.57 33.21 -18.76
CA GLU A 39 -1.17 32.86 -18.46
C GLU A 39 -1.04 32.17 -17.10
N ARG A 40 -1.74 32.66 -16.06
CA ARG A 40 -1.79 32.02 -14.75
C ARG A 40 -2.40 30.62 -14.80
N GLU A 41 -3.50 30.44 -15.52
CA GLU A 41 -4.15 29.14 -15.69
C GLU A 41 -3.22 28.16 -16.43
N THR A 42 -2.52 28.59 -17.49
CA THR A 42 -1.54 27.74 -18.18
C THR A 42 -0.36 27.36 -17.30
N THR A 43 0.13 28.30 -16.48
CA THR A 43 1.23 28.04 -15.55
C THR A 43 0.81 27.06 -14.47
N ARG A 44 -0.42 27.19 -13.94
CA ARG A 44 -0.97 26.24 -12.96
C ARG A 44 -1.04 24.83 -13.53
N ARG A 45 -1.57 24.66 -14.75
CA ARG A 45 -1.67 23.33 -15.39
C ARG A 45 -0.31 22.71 -15.68
N MET A 46 0.66 23.51 -16.15
CA MET A 46 2.03 23.01 -16.34
C MET A 46 2.64 22.53 -15.00
N ALA A 47 2.37 23.23 -13.90
CA ALA A 47 2.83 22.82 -12.57
C ALA A 47 2.12 21.53 -12.10
N GLU A 48 0.80 21.42 -12.26
CA GLU A 48 0.01 20.22 -11.92
C GLU A 48 0.47 19.00 -12.74
N GLU A 49 0.72 19.17 -14.04
CA GLU A 49 1.25 18.11 -14.92
C GLU A 49 2.66 17.68 -14.50
N GLN A 50 3.53 18.63 -14.15
CA GLN A 50 4.87 18.32 -13.68
C GLN A 50 4.84 17.57 -12.34
N GLU A 51 4.02 18.01 -11.40
CA GLU A 51 3.82 17.34 -10.10
C GLU A 51 3.24 15.94 -10.29
N ALA A 52 2.29 15.75 -11.21
CA ALA A 52 1.77 14.44 -11.55
C ALA A 52 2.88 13.49 -12.07
N GLN A 53 3.78 13.98 -12.93
CA GLN A 53 4.93 13.19 -13.41
C GLN A 53 5.89 12.82 -12.29
N GLU A 54 6.17 13.73 -11.36
CA GLU A 54 6.99 13.46 -10.18
C GLU A 54 6.35 12.38 -9.29
N LEU A 55 5.03 12.44 -9.10
CA LEU A 55 4.28 11.41 -8.38
C LEU A 55 4.31 10.05 -9.11
N LEU A 56 4.23 10.03 -10.44
CA LEU A 56 4.40 8.78 -11.20
C LEU A 56 5.77 8.15 -10.97
N LEU A 57 6.84 8.95 -11.00
CA LEU A 57 8.20 8.46 -10.74
C LEU A 57 8.33 7.92 -9.31
N ARG A 58 7.80 8.64 -8.32
CA ARG A 58 7.78 8.20 -6.92
C ARG A 58 6.97 6.92 -6.73
N GLY A 59 5.86 6.80 -7.45
CA GLY A 59 5.05 5.59 -7.50
C GLY A 59 5.83 4.42 -8.07
N ASP A 60 6.56 4.63 -9.18
CA ASP A 60 7.40 3.61 -9.82
C ASP A 60 8.49 3.13 -8.84
N GLU A 61 9.19 4.05 -8.19
CA GLU A 61 10.21 3.73 -7.19
C GLU A 61 9.64 2.91 -6.01
N SER A 62 8.47 3.31 -5.52
CA SER A 62 7.80 2.63 -4.42
C SER A 62 7.31 1.24 -4.82
N TYR A 63 6.78 1.10 -6.04
CA TYR A 63 6.34 -0.17 -6.59
C TYR A 63 7.51 -1.15 -6.76
N GLN A 64 8.64 -0.68 -7.32
CA GLN A 64 9.85 -1.49 -7.46
C GLN A 64 10.45 -1.90 -6.11
N ALA A 65 10.28 -1.06 -5.08
CA ALA A 65 10.70 -1.39 -3.72
C ALA A 65 9.70 -2.30 -2.98
N GLY A 66 8.61 -2.73 -3.60
CA GLY A 66 7.56 -3.54 -2.98
C GLY A 66 6.70 -2.78 -1.96
N ARG A 67 6.80 -1.46 -1.88
CA ARG A 67 5.96 -0.61 -1.02
C ARG A 67 4.68 -0.25 -1.78
N TYR A 68 3.81 -1.24 -1.96
CA TYR A 68 2.63 -1.07 -2.81
C TYR A 68 1.61 -0.07 -2.26
N SER A 69 1.49 0.11 -0.94
CA SER A 69 0.65 1.17 -0.34
C SER A 69 1.09 2.56 -0.81
N ASP A 70 2.39 2.84 -0.72
CA ASP A 70 2.96 4.14 -1.07
C ASP A 70 2.85 4.38 -2.58
N ALA A 71 3.01 3.31 -3.38
CA ALA A 71 2.82 3.37 -4.82
C ALA A 71 1.36 3.69 -5.20
N VAL A 72 0.38 3.06 -4.52
CA VAL A 72 -1.05 3.33 -4.71
C VAL A 72 -1.36 4.80 -4.41
N GLU A 73 -0.86 5.34 -3.31
CA GLU A 73 -1.04 6.74 -2.95
C GLU A 73 -0.43 7.69 -3.99
N ALA A 74 0.80 7.43 -4.43
CA ALA A 74 1.48 8.26 -5.41
C ALA A 74 0.77 8.25 -6.78
N TYR A 75 0.39 7.08 -7.29
CA TYR A 75 -0.33 6.99 -8.57
C TYR A 75 -1.74 7.57 -8.50
N ALA A 76 -2.45 7.40 -7.38
CA ALA A 76 -3.75 8.04 -7.18
C ALA A 76 -3.61 9.56 -7.21
N GLY A 77 -2.63 10.12 -6.48
CA GLY A 77 -2.35 11.55 -6.50
C GLY A 77 -1.99 12.07 -7.90
N ALA A 78 -1.15 11.34 -8.64
CA ALA A 78 -0.83 11.70 -10.02
C ALA A 78 -2.07 11.74 -10.91
N ARG A 79 -2.94 10.74 -10.81
CA ARG A 79 -4.20 10.68 -11.57
C ARG A 79 -5.16 11.82 -11.19
N ASP A 80 -5.22 12.20 -9.92
CA ASP A 80 -6.14 13.24 -9.44
C ASP A 80 -5.70 14.65 -9.85
N LEU A 81 -4.38 14.87 -10.01
CA LEU A 81 -3.83 16.11 -10.57
C LEU A 81 -4.09 16.24 -12.08
N LEU A 82 -4.32 15.13 -12.78
CA LEU A 82 -4.53 15.11 -14.23
C LEU A 82 -6.01 15.23 -14.57
N PRO A 83 -6.46 16.36 -15.15
CA PRO A 83 -7.86 16.52 -15.50
C PRO A 83 -8.29 15.54 -16.60
N ASP A 84 -9.59 15.23 -16.63
CA ASP A 84 -10.21 14.49 -17.72
C ASP A 84 -10.35 15.42 -18.95
N ALA A 85 -9.26 15.52 -19.73
CA ALA A 85 -9.17 16.38 -20.90
C ALA A 85 -8.27 15.74 -21.98
N PRO A 86 -8.49 16.03 -23.28
CA PRO A 86 -7.69 15.42 -24.35
C PRO A 86 -6.18 15.65 -24.25
N ALA A 87 -5.75 16.78 -23.68
CA ALA A 87 -4.33 17.12 -23.53
C ALA A 87 -3.59 16.22 -22.51
N THR A 88 -4.31 15.75 -21.49
CA THR A 88 -3.76 14.95 -20.37
C THR A 88 -4.23 13.50 -20.41
N ALA A 89 -5.07 13.13 -21.37
CA ALA A 89 -5.70 11.82 -21.47
C ALA A 89 -4.68 10.68 -21.42
N GLU A 90 -3.64 10.72 -22.25
CA GLU A 90 -2.62 9.65 -22.29
C GLU A 90 -1.90 9.48 -20.95
N LEU A 91 -1.53 10.60 -20.31
CA LEU A 91 -0.82 10.56 -19.03
C LEU A 91 -1.75 10.10 -17.90
N ARG A 92 -3.02 10.50 -17.94
CA ARG A 92 -4.05 10.09 -16.98
C ARG A 92 -4.39 8.61 -17.12
N ASP A 93 -4.45 8.09 -18.34
CA ASP A 93 -4.65 6.67 -18.61
C ASP A 93 -3.47 5.86 -18.08
N ALA A 94 -2.23 6.30 -18.34
CA ALA A 94 -1.03 5.66 -17.79
C ALA A 94 -1.01 5.68 -16.25
N ALA A 95 -1.39 6.80 -15.62
CA ALA A 95 -1.52 6.90 -14.17
C ALA A 95 -2.60 5.94 -13.63
N THR A 96 -3.74 5.84 -14.33
CA THR A 96 -4.86 4.96 -13.97
C THR A 96 -4.46 3.49 -14.06
N ASP A 97 -3.76 3.08 -15.12
CA ASP A 97 -3.27 1.71 -15.28
C ASP A 97 -2.25 1.33 -14.19
N ARG A 98 -1.30 2.23 -13.88
CA ARG A 98 -0.32 1.99 -12.81
C ARG A 98 -0.97 1.96 -11.43
N TYR A 99 -1.91 2.86 -11.17
CA TYR A 99 -2.73 2.84 -9.96
C TYR A 99 -3.47 1.51 -9.81
N ALA A 100 -4.09 1.02 -10.89
CA ALA A 100 -4.81 -0.25 -10.90
C ALA A 100 -3.88 -1.44 -10.63
N GLN A 101 -2.71 -1.49 -11.26
CA GLN A 101 -1.71 -2.53 -11.05
C GLN A 101 -1.19 -2.53 -9.60
N ALA A 102 -0.80 -1.37 -9.07
CA ALA A 102 -0.35 -1.22 -7.69
C ALA A 102 -1.42 -1.61 -6.69
N SER A 103 -2.67 -1.22 -6.93
CA SER A 103 -3.80 -1.54 -6.05
C SER A 103 -4.08 -3.03 -5.99
N VAL A 104 -3.91 -3.76 -7.09
CA VAL A 104 -4.02 -5.23 -7.11
C VAL A 104 -2.90 -5.88 -6.31
N GLU A 105 -1.65 -5.43 -6.44
CA GLU A 105 -0.56 -5.98 -5.62
C GLU A 105 -0.73 -5.66 -4.13
N TYR A 106 -1.15 -4.44 -3.81
CA TYR A 106 -1.47 -4.04 -2.45
C TYR A 106 -2.61 -4.90 -1.87
N ALA A 107 -3.68 -5.12 -2.64
CA ALA A 107 -4.77 -6.00 -2.25
C ALA A 107 -4.30 -7.45 -2.00
N ARG A 108 -3.35 -7.95 -2.80
CA ARG A 108 -2.73 -9.26 -2.55
C ARG A 108 -1.93 -9.31 -1.26
N GLU A 109 -1.24 -8.24 -0.90
CA GLU A 109 -0.58 -8.17 0.41
C GLU A 109 -1.56 -8.17 1.57
N LEU A 110 -2.64 -7.40 1.48
CA LEU A 110 -3.71 -7.40 2.48
C LEU A 110 -4.33 -8.78 2.62
N SER A 111 -4.66 -9.42 1.49
CA SER A 111 -5.20 -10.79 1.48
C SER A 111 -4.25 -11.81 2.13
N ARG A 112 -2.93 -11.72 1.84
CA ARG A 112 -1.92 -12.58 2.49
C ARG A 112 -1.81 -12.35 4.00
N LYS A 113 -2.15 -11.15 4.48
CA LYS A 113 -2.21 -10.79 5.90
C LYS A 113 -3.56 -11.15 6.55
N GLY A 114 -4.49 -11.74 5.79
CA GLY A 114 -5.84 -12.07 6.27
C GLY A 114 -6.83 -10.90 6.23
N ASP A 115 -6.41 -9.72 5.79
CA ASP A 115 -7.30 -8.57 5.62
C ASP A 115 -8.03 -8.65 4.26
N ILE A 116 -9.01 -9.55 4.20
CA ILE A 116 -9.81 -9.79 2.99
C ILE A 116 -10.69 -8.57 2.67
N GLU A 117 -11.25 -7.92 3.68
CA GLU A 117 -12.11 -6.74 3.48
C GLU A 117 -11.30 -5.54 2.98
N GLY A 118 -10.11 -5.30 3.54
CA GLY A 118 -9.18 -4.30 3.02
C GLY A 118 -8.73 -4.62 1.59
N ALA A 119 -8.47 -5.90 1.28
CA ALA A 119 -8.13 -6.32 -0.08
C ALA A 119 -9.27 -6.03 -1.07
N LYS A 120 -10.52 -6.35 -0.72
CA LYS A 120 -11.70 -6.03 -1.54
C LYS A 120 -11.85 -4.52 -1.72
N ALA A 121 -11.74 -3.74 -0.64
CA ALA A 121 -11.84 -2.29 -0.71
C ALA A 121 -10.77 -1.67 -1.63
N ALA A 122 -9.55 -2.21 -1.64
CA ALA A 122 -8.48 -1.73 -2.51
C ALA A 122 -8.80 -1.95 -4.00
N VAL A 123 -9.30 -3.13 -4.39
CA VAL A 123 -9.69 -3.37 -5.79
C VAL A 123 -11.01 -2.70 -6.17
N ASP A 124 -11.96 -2.54 -5.24
CA ASP A 124 -13.23 -1.87 -5.51
C ASP A 124 -13.05 -0.38 -5.84
N LYS A 125 -12.03 0.28 -5.25
CA LYS A 125 -11.64 1.65 -5.64
C LYS A 125 -11.18 1.74 -7.09
N VAL A 126 -10.43 0.75 -7.57
CA VAL A 126 -10.01 0.66 -8.99
C VAL A 126 -11.22 0.45 -9.89
N LEU A 127 -12.15 -0.40 -9.46
CA LEU A 127 -13.35 -0.76 -10.21
C LEU A 127 -14.46 0.29 -10.17
N ALA A 128 -14.24 1.42 -9.50
CA ALA A 128 -15.16 2.55 -9.55
C ALA A 128 -15.32 3.07 -10.99
N GLU A 129 -16.54 3.50 -11.33
CA GLU A 129 -16.90 3.94 -12.69
C GLU A 129 -15.97 5.02 -13.26
N SER A 130 -15.50 5.93 -12.39
CA SER A 130 -14.63 7.05 -12.78
C SER A 130 -13.14 6.67 -12.91
N VAL A 131 -12.77 5.44 -12.56
CA VAL A 131 -11.38 4.97 -12.48
C VAL A 131 -11.12 3.97 -13.60
N ALA A 132 -11.41 2.68 -13.38
CA ALA A 132 -11.18 1.62 -14.35
C ALA A 132 -12.13 0.43 -14.10
N PRO A 133 -13.44 0.58 -14.32
CA PRO A 133 -14.47 -0.42 -13.96
C PRO A 133 -14.31 -1.77 -14.67
N ARG A 134 -13.53 -1.81 -15.75
CA ARG A 134 -13.27 -3.01 -16.55
C ARG A 134 -11.81 -3.48 -16.46
N HIS A 135 -11.04 -3.00 -15.48
CA HIS A 135 -9.64 -3.39 -15.33
C HIS A 135 -9.53 -4.90 -15.06
N PRO A 136 -8.89 -5.68 -15.97
CA PRO A 136 -8.96 -7.14 -15.94
C PRO A 136 -8.30 -7.71 -14.69
N GLY A 137 -7.17 -7.15 -14.26
CA GLY A 137 -6.46 -7.60 -13.05
C GLY A 137 -7.28 -7.40 -11.78
N ALA A 138 -8.02 -6.29 -11.69
CA ALA A 138 -8.82 -5.95 -10.51
C ALA A 138 -10.09 -6.82 -10.45
N LEU A 139 -10.80 -6.99 -11.58
CA LEU A 139 -11.95 -7.89 -11.68
C LEU A 139 -11.58 -9.34 -11.33
N ASN A 140 -10.48 -9.85 -11.90
CA ASN A 140 -10.03 -11.21 -11.63
C ASN A 140 -9.65 -11.41 -10.17
N PHE A 141 -9.00 -10.44 -9.54
CA PHE A 141 -8.63 -10.56 -8.13
C PHE A 141 -9.85 -10.39 -7.21
N ARG A 142 -10.78 -9.49 -7.53
CA ARG A 142 -12.06 -9.36 -6.80
C ARG A 142 -12.84 -10.67 -6.78
N ALA A 143 -12.95 -11.34 -7.92
CA ALA A 143 -13.59 -12.65 -8.02
C ALA A 143 -12.87 -13.74 -7.19
N GLN A 144 -11.54 -13.70 -7.09
CA GLN A 144 -10.79 -14.59 -6.20
C GLN A 144 -11.06 -14.32 -4.72
N LEU A 145 -11.25 -13.06 -4.35
CA LEU A 145 -11.60 -12.64 -2.98
C LEU A 145 -13.06 -12.95 -2.60
N ASP A 146 -13.92 -13.20 -3.59
CA ASP A 146 -15.31 -13.62 -3.38
C ASP A 146 -15.49 -15.14 -3.36
N ASP A 147 -14.49 -15.90 -3.82
CA ASP A 147 -14.56 -17.36 -3.90
C ASP A 147 -14.44 -17.98 -2.50
N PRO A 148 -15.53 -18.53 -1.91
CA PRO A 148 -15.53 -19.08 -0.55
C PRO A 148 -14.57 -20.26 -0.36
N ILE A 149 -14.18 -20.92 -1.45
CA ILE A 149 -13.22 -22.03 -1.42
C ILE A 149 -11.80 -21.50 -1.22
N ARG A 150 -11.52 -20.29 -1.72
CA ARG A 150 -10.19 -19.65 -1.66
C ARG A 150 -10.06 -18.72 -0.47
N THR A 151 -11.12 -17.97 -0.18
CA THR A 151 -11.26 -17.15 1.02
C THR A 151 -12.32 -17.78 1.90
N ASN A 152 -11.90 -18.56 2.90
CA ASN A 152 -12.84 -19.16 3.84
C ASN A 152 -13.65 -18.03 4.52
N PRO A 153 -14.98 -17.93 4.30
CA PRO A 153 -15.78 -16.83 4.84
C PRO A 153 -15.88 -16.84 6.36
N ALA A 154 -15.60 -17.98 7.00
CA ALA A 154 -15.53 -18.11 8.46
C ALA A 154 -14.18 -17.64 9.04
N LEU A 155 -13.23 -17.26 8.20
CA LEU A 155 -11.91 -16.77 8.59
C LEU A 155 -11.94 -15.24 8.48
N ASP A 156 -12.41 -14.58 9.54
CA ASP A 156 -12.30 -13.14 9.68
C ASP A 156 -10.90 -12.74 10.19
N ALA A 157 -10.56 -11.45 10.08
CA ALA A 157 -9.25 -10.94 10.51
C ALA A 157 -9.03 -11.15 12.03
N GLU A 158 -10.11 -11.14 12.81
CA GLU A 158 -10.09 -11.41 14.25
C GLU A 158 -9.71 -12.88 14.52
N HIS A 159 -10.30 -13.82 13.79
CA HIS A 159 -10.03 -15.25 13.87
C HIS A 159 -8.60 -15.58 13.42
N ALA A 160 -8.09 -14.91 12.39
CA ALA A 160 -6.68 -15.04 11.99
C ALA A 160 -5.74 -14.54 13.10
N ALA A 161 -6.04 -13.39 13.72
CA ALA A 161 -5.27 -12.86 14.84
C ALA A 161 -5.34 -13.78 16.07
N ASP A 162 -6.51 -14.37 16.34
CA ASP A 162 -6.73 -15.34 17.40
C ASP A 162 -5.93 -16.62 17.18
N ILE A 163 -5.90 -17.17 15.95
CA ILE A 163 -5.06 -18.33 15.60
C ILE A 163 -3.58 -18.02 15.88
N ASP A 164 -3.09 -16.87 15.45
CA ASP A 164 -1.69 -16.46 15.68
C ASP A 164 -1.39 -16.25 17.17
N GLN A 165 -2.34 -15.68 17.92
CA GLN A 165 -2.21 -15.50 19.36
C GLN A 165 -2.21 -16.83 20.11
N VAL A 166 -3.13 -17.75 19.77
CA VAL A 166 -3.16 -19.12 20.29
C VAL A 166 -1.83 -19.81 20.01
N ARG A 167 -1.29 -19.69 18.80
CA ARG A 167 0.00 -20.29 18.43
C ARG A 167 1.14 -19.78 19.31
N ARG A 168 1.25 -18.46 19.49
CA ARG A 168 2.29 -17.85 20.37
C ARG A 168 2.13 -18.31 21.82
N LEU A 169 0.92 -18.32 22.35
CA LEU A 169 0.65 -18.73 23.73
C LEU A 169 1.00 -20.21 23.94
N LEU A 170 0.68 -21.10 22.99
CA LEU A 170 1.07 -22.51 23.05
C LEU A 170 2.59 -22.67 23.09
N TYR A 171 3.34 -21.97 22.23
CA TYR A 171 4.81 -22.00 22.27
C TYR A 171 5.37 -21.55 23.61
N GLN A 172 4.82 -20.49 24.19
CA GLN A 172 5.23 -20.00 25.50
C GLN A 172 4.87 -20.98 26.63
N ALA A 173 3.68 -21.60 26.56
CA ALA A 173 3.22 -22.57 27.55
C ALA A 173 4.08 -23.83 27.56
N ASP A 174 4.39 -24.39 26.39
CA ASP A 174 5.29 -25.54 26.26
C ASP A 174 6.72 -25.18 26.71
N GLY A 175 7.24 -24.01 26.32
CA GLY A 175 8.55 -23.55 26.80
C GLY A 175 8.61 -23.37 28.32
N ALA A 176 7.55 -22.83 28.93
CA ALA A 176 7.45 -22.73 30.39
C ALA A 176 7.38 -24.12 31.05
N TYR A 177 6.65 -25.06 30.45
CA TYR A 177 6.59 -26.45 30.93
C TYR A 177 7.97 -27.12 30.89
N ASP A 178 8.69 -26.98 29.78
CA ASP A 178 10.02 -27.59 29.60
C ASP A 178 11.05 -27.02 30.59
N LEU A 179 10.87 -25.77 31.01
CA LEU A 179 11.66 -25.12 32.07
C LEU A 179 11.15 -25.44 33.50
N ALA A 180 10.21 -26.39 33.64
CA ALA A 180 9.55 -26.76 34.89
C ALA A 180 8.80 -25.60 35.60
N LYS A 181 8.49 -24.51 34.88
CA LYS A 181 7.69 -23.38 35.37
C LYS A 181 6.20 -23.68 35.24
N PHE A 182 5.74 -24.66 36.02
CA PHE A 182 4.41 -25.25 35.86
C PHE A 182 3.24 -24.29 36.11
N ASP A 183 3.38 -23.29 36.99
CA ASP A 183 2.35 -22.26 37.19
C ASP A 183 2.22 -21.33 35.98
N GLU A 184 3.35 -20.92 35.39
CA GLU A 184 3.37 -20.09 34.19
C GLU A 184 2.80 -20.87 32.99
N ALA A 185 3.23 -22.12 32.81
CA ALA A 185 2.71 -23.01 31.77
C ALA A 185 1.19 -23.17 31.87
N LYS A 186 0.68 -23.42 33.09
CA LYS A 186 -0.76 -23.50 33.37
C LYS A 186 -1.48 -22.24 32.94
N SER A 187 -1.00 -21.07 33.36
CA SER A 187 -1.61 -19.78 33.02
C SER A 187 -1.68 -19.58 31.50
N ARG A 188 -0.60 -19.87 30.76
CA ARG A 188 -0.57 -19.69 29.31
C ARG A 188 -1.48 -20.65 28.56
N PHE A 189 -1.63 -21.90 29.03
CA PHE A 189 -2.64 -22.82 28.48
C PHE A 189 -4.07 -22.35 28.79
N GLU A 190 -4.33 -21.78 29.97
CA GLU A 190 -5.64 -21.17 30.27
C GLU A 190 -5.92 -19.95 29.39
N ASP A 191 -4.91 -19.13 29.09
CA ASP A 191 -5.03 -18.02 28.14
C ASP A 191 -5.45 -18.53 26.75
N VAL A 192 -4.87 -19.64 26.28
CA VAL A 192 -5.30 -20.29 25.02
C VAL A 192 -6.77 -20.70 25.09
N LEU A 193 -7.20 -21.33 26.18
CA LEU A 193 -8.59 -21.80 26.34
C LEU A 193 -9.62 -20.66 26.47
N ARG A 194 -9.18 -19.43 26.79
CA ARG A 194 -10.07 -18.26 26.74
C ARG A 194 -10.32 -17.78 25.30
N ILE A 195 -9.37 -18.00 24.40
CA ILE A 195 -9.47 -17.63 22.98
C ILE A 195 -10.12 -18.78 22.18
N ASP A 196 -9.62 -20.00 22.37
CA ASP A 196 -10.15 -21.22 21.76
C ASP A 196 -10.52 -22.24 22.86
N PRO A 197 -11.78 -22.21 23.36
CA PRO A 197 -12.25 -23.10 24.42
C PRO A 197 -12.12 -24.60 24.10
N HIS A 198 -12.02 -24.97 22.83
CA HIS A 198 -11.97 -26.36 22.38
C HIS A 198 -10.56 -26.83 22.00
N ASN A 199 -9.53 -26.01 22.27
CA ASN A 199 -8.16 -26.31 21.87
C ASN A 199 -7.61 -27.60 22.54
N ALA A 200 -7.44 -28.64 21.74
CA ALA A 200 -6.97 -29.94 22.22
C ALA A 200 -5.50 -29.93 22.69
N ALA A 201 -4.67 -29.01 22.17
CA ALA A 201 -3.28 -28.89 22.61
C ALA A 201 -3.20 -28.30 24.02
N ALA A 202 -3.94 -27.20 24.28
CA ALA A 202 -3.96 -26.58 25.60
C ALA A 202 -4.55 -27.49 26.69
N ARG A 203 -5.63 -28.23 26.39
CA ARG A 203 -6.20 -29.21 27.35
C ARG A 203 -5.19 -30.31 27.71
N ARG A 204 -4.50 -30.88 26.71
CA ARG A 204 -3.44 -31.88 26.94
C ARG A 204 -2.23 -31.28 27.67
N GLY A 205 -1.88 -30.04 27.39
CA GLY A 205 -0.84 -29.30 28.11
C GLY A 205 -1.17 -29.14 29.60
N MET A 206 -2.40 -28.78 29.92
CA MET A 206 -2.90 -28.70 31.30
C MET A 206 -2.85 -30.05 32.02
N GLU A 207 -3.21 -31.14 31.34
CA GLU A 207 -3.08 -32.50 31.89
C GLU A 207 -1.62 -32.85 32.20
N ARG A 208 -0.69 -32.54 31.28
CA ARG A 208 0.76 -32.73 31.51
C ARG A 208 1.25 -31.93 32.72
N VAL A 209 0.87 -30.66 32.82
CA VAL A 209 1.21 -29.78 33.95
C VAL A 209 0.69 -30.36 35.27
N ALA A 210 -0.56 -30.82 35.30
CA ALA A 210 -1.16 -31.41 36.50
C ALA A 210 -0.43 -32.70 36.93
N ALA A 211 -0.11 -33.57 35.97
CA ALA A 211 0.65 -34.79 36.22
C ALA A 211 2.06 -34.49 36.77
N ALA A 212 2.77 -33.53 36.17
CA ALA A 212 4.11 -33.14 36.60
C ALA A 212 4.13 -32.59 38.03
N LYS A 213 3.17 -31.71 38.38
CA LYS A 213 3.03 -31.19 39.74
C LYS A 213 2.74 -32.28 40.76
N SER A 214 1.83 -33.21 40.45
CA SER A 214 1.50 -34.32 41.34
C SER A 214 2.70 -35.24 41.56
N GLY A 215 3.46 -35.56 40.50
CA GLY A 215 4.68 -36.36 40.59
C GLY A 215 5.74 -35.68 41.47
N TYR A 216 5.97 -34.39 41.28
CA TYR A 216 6.92 -33.61 42.08
C TYR A 216 6.54 -33.59 43.56
N GLN A 217 5.26 -33.34 43.87
CA GLN A 217 4.76 -33.34 45.25
C GLN A 217 4.94 -34.70 45.94
N ARG A 218 4.66 -35.80 45.24
CA ARG A 218 4.86 -37.16 45.78
C ARG A 218 6.33 -37.43 46.07
N ALA A 219 7.23 -37.11 45.14
CA ALA A 219 8.66 -37.30 45.33
C ALA A 219 9.21 -36.49 46.51
N ALA A 220 8.82 -35.22 46.64
CA ALA A 220 9.22 -34.37 47.77
C ALA A 220 8.69 -34.91 49.11
N TYR A 221 7.46 -35.42 49.15
CA TYR A 221 6.89 -36.04 50.34
C TYR A 221 7.66 -37.31 50.74
N ASP A 222 7.95 -38.18 49.77
CA ASP A 222 8.70 -39.43 50.01
C ASP A 222 10.12 -39.15 50.51
N GLU A 223 10.80 -38.13 49.96
CA GLU A 223 12.13 -37.69 50.41
C GLU A 223 12.10 -37.13 51.85
N THR A 224 11.11 -36.30 52.16
CA THR A 224 10.92 -35.76 53.52
C THR A 224 10.67 -36.88 54.53
N ARG A 225 9.96 -37.93 54.13
CA ARG A 225 9.72 -39.11 54.98
C ARG A 225 10.99 -39.95 55.16
N ALA A 226 11.75 -40.18 54.09
CA ALA A 226 12.98 -40.96 54.13
C ALA A 226 14.08 -40.30 54.98
N THR A 227 14.13 -38.97 55.01
CA THR A 227 15.07 -38.19 55.84
C THR A 227 14.71 -38.16 57.33
N MET A 228 13.47 -38.53 57.70
CA MET A 228 12.99 -38.60 59.09
C MET A 228 13.09 -40.00 59.73
N LEU A 229 13.51 -41.03 58.98
CA LEU A 229 13.71 -42.41 59.44
C LEU A 229 15.19 -42.71 59.66
#